data_AF-A0A7W7ZVP6-F1
#
_entry.id   AF-A0A7W7ZVP6-F1
#
_cell.length_a   1.000
_cell.length_b   1.000
_cell.length_c   1.000
_cell.angle_alpha   90.00
_cell.angle_beta   90.00
_cell.angle_gamma   90.00
#
_symmetry.space_group_name_H-M   'P 1'
#
loop_
_entity.id
_entity.type
_entity.pdbx_description
1 polymer ?
#
loop_
_entity_poly.entity_id
_entity_poly.type
_entity_poly.pdbx_seq_one_letter_code
_entity_poly.pdbx_strand_id
1 'polypeptide(L)'
;MYPAYSRSARIVRDGYYKRWYCAVQFDVLSDDLAEVLAELTLFLNMGDAEKPHAGRRGNYWQAWITANGGPPQRKDRLSPRVFTRRQARVSIGDTTKNFKQAPVAAYSVVRHVVRWETGGGR
;
A
#
# COMPACT_ATOMS: atom_id res chain seq x y z
N MET A 1 -2.09 -12.46 -9.78
CA MET A 1 -2.66 -11.96 -8.50
C MET A 1 -2.27 -12.97 -7.44
N TYR A 2 -1.69 -12.52 -6.34
CA TYR A 2 -1.06 -13.40 -5.35
C TYR A 2 -1.75 -13.25 -4.01
N PRO A 3 -1.92 -14.33 -3.22
CA PRO A 3 -2.30 -14.18 -1.83
C PRO A 3 -1.18 -13.48 -1.07
N ALA A 4 -1.55 -12.61 -0.12
CA ALA A 4 -0.59 -11.89 0.67
C ALA A 4 -1.14 -11.53 2.05
N TYR A 5 -0.24 -11.43 3.03
CA TYR A 5 -0.54 -10.94 4.36
C TYR A 5 0.08 -9.56 4.57
N SER A 6 -0.72 -8.57 4.96
CA SER A 6 -0.21 -7.25 5.27
C SER A 6 0.36 -7.21 6.68
N ARG A 7 1.69 -7.18 6.77
CA ARG A 7 2.42 -7.23 8.05
C ARG A 7 2.37 -5.89 8.78
N SER A 8 2.57 -4.80 8.05
CA SER A 8 2.66 -3.45 8.64
C SER A 8 2.29 -2.36 7.65
N ALA A 9 1.94 -1.17 8.16
CA ALA A 9 1.71 0.02 7.37
C ALA A 9 2.19 1.25 8.13
N ARG A 10 3.03 2.08 7.50
CA ARG A 10 3.63 3.27 8.14
C ARG A 10 3.65 4.44 7.18
N ILE A 11 3.42 5.64 7.73
CA ILE A 11 3.60 6.89 6.99
C ILE A 11 5.05 7.34 7.18
N VAL A 12 5.74 7.60 6.07
CA VAL A 12 7.16 7.91 6.02
C VAL A 12 7.36 9.18 5.21
N ARG A 13 8.27 10.05 5.69
CA ARG A 13 8.80 11.17 4.91
C ARG A 13 10.01 10.69 4.12
N ASP A 14 9.93 10.81 2.82
CA ASP A 14 11.07 10.66 1.92
C ASP A 14 11.89 11.95 1.92
N GLY A 15 13.09 11.91 2.51
CA GLY A 15 13.99 13.06 2.53
C GLY A 15 14.54 13.42 1.14
N TYR A 16 14.81 12.41 0.31
CA TYR A 16 15.38 12.60 -1.02
C TYR A 16 14.35 13.19 -1.98
N TYR A 17 13.15 12.60 -2.01
CA TYR A 17 12.07 13.06 -2.89
C TYR A 17 11.21 14.16 -2.29
N LYS A 18 11.48 14.58 -1.05
CA LYS A 18 10.70 15.57 -0.31
C LYS A 18 9.19 15.29 -0.42
N ARG A 19 8.79 14.03 -0.24
CA ARG A 19 7.38 13.59 -0.29
C ARG A 19 7.01 12.69 0.89
N TRP A 20 5.73 12.66 1.24
CA TRP A 20 5.15 11.70 2.17
C TRP A 20 4.58 10.52 1.40
N TYR A 21 4.73 9.31 1.95
CA TYR A 21 4.04 8.13 1.47
C TYR A 21 3.67 7.21 2.63
N CYS A 22 2.65 6.39 2.44
CA CYS A 22 2.40 5.23 3.28
C CYS A 22 3.00 3.99 2.61
N ALA A 23 3.94 3.33 3.29
CA ALA A 23 4.44 2.01 2.91
C ALA A 23 3.60 0.95 3.62
N VAL A 24 2.93 0.11 2.84
CA VAL A 24 2.24 -1.09 3.32
C VAL A 24 3.08 -2.30 2.93
N GLN A 25 3.55 -3.03 3.93
CA GLN A 25 4.39 -4.21 3.75
C GLN A 25 3.52 -5.46 3.65
N PHE A 26 3.82 -6.29 2.67
CA PHE A 26 3.15 -7.56 2.40
C PHE A 26 4.14 -8.71 2.38
N ASP A 27 3.76 -9.79 3.03
CA ASP A 27 4.30 -11.12 2.79
C ASP A 27 3.48 -11.74 1.67
N VAL A 28 4.07 -11.88 0.49
CA VAL A 28 3.44 -12.58 -0.64
C VAL A 28 3.59 -14.07 -0.39
N LEU A 29 2.47 -14.79 -0.46
CA LEU A 29 2.40 -16.19 -0.07
C LEU A 29 2.28 -17.09 -1.30
N SER A 30 2.66 -18.35 -1.13
CA SER A 30 2.25 -19.44 -2.02
C SER A 30 0.72 -19.59 -2.03
N ASP A 31 0.17 -20.26 -3.06
CA ASP A 31 -1.29 -20.39 -3.19
C ASP A 31 -1.94 -21.22 -2.06
N ASP A 32 -1.19 -22.12 -1.44
CA ASP A 32 -1.58 -22.87 -0.23
C ASP A 32 -1.39 -22.09 1.08
N LEU A 33 -0.89 -20.84 1.00
CA LEU A 33 -0.61 -19.93 2.12
C LEU A 33 0.47 -20.43 3.09
N ALA A 34 1.23 -21.47 2.73
CA ALA A 34 2.19 -22.11 3.63
C ALA A 34 3.56 -21.40 3.65
N GLU A 35 3.97 -20.81 2.53
CA GLU A 35 5.31 -20.25 2.35
C GLU A 35 5.25 -18.76 1.98
N VAL A 36 6.25 -18.00 2.44
CA VAL A 36 6.47 -16.61 2.00
C VAL A 36 7.39 -16.63 0.78
N LEU A 37 6.84 -16.27 -0.38
CA LEU A 37 7.58 -16.19 -1.64
C LEU A 37 8.41 -14.90 -1.75
N ALA A 38 7.89 -13.80 -1.22
CA ALA A 38 8.57 -12.50 -1.26
C ALA A 38 8.01 -11.52 -0.23
N GLU A 39 8.85 -10.60 0.24
CA GLU A 39 8.42 -9.45 1.02
C GLU A 39 8.37 -8.20 0.12
N LEU A 40 7.17 -7.74 -0.20
CA LEU A 40 6.97 -6.62 -1.13
C LEU A 40 6.24 -5.45 -0.47
N THR A 41 6.49 -4.25 -0.98
CA THR A 41 5.85 -3.02 -0.46
C THR A 41 4.90 -2.42 -1.49
N LEU A 42 3.74 -1.97 -1.00
CA LEU A 42 2.85 -1.05 -1.70
C LEU A 42 3.15 0.38 -1.23
N PHE A 43 3.45 1.27 -2.17
CA PHE A 43 3.72 2.68 -1.89
C PHE A 43 2.50 3.54 -2.25
N LEU A 44 1.90 4.17 -1.23
CA LEU A 44 0.74 5.04 -1.40
C LEU A 44 1.16 6.50 -1.17
N ASN A 45 1.17 7.31 -2.24
CA ASN A 45 1.58 8.71 -2.16
C ASN A 45 0.63 9.55 -1.28
N MET A 46 1.20 10.42 -0.44
CA MET A 46 0.49 11.33 0.48
C MET A 46 0.91 12.80 0.30
N GLY A 47 1.44 13.17 -0.87
CA GLY A 47 1.81 14.54 -1.21
C GLY A 47 3.16 14.99 -0.66
N ASP A 48 3.55 16.21 -0.95
CA ASP A 48 4.88 16.79 -0.67
C ASP A 48 4.88 17.93 0.36
N ALA A 49 3.70 18.33 0.83
CA ALA A 49 3.50 19.35 1.85
C ALA A 49 4.21 19.02 3.19
N GLU A 50 4.22 20.00 4.10
CA GLU A 50 4.85 19.88 5.43
C GLU A 50 4.32 18.67 6.22
N LYS A 51 3.03 18.37 6.09
CA LYS A 51 2.36 17.22 6.71
C LYS A 51 1.78 16.28 5.65
N PRO A 52 1.68 14.96 5.93
CA PRO A 52 1.09 14.02 4.99
C PRO A 52 -0.37 14.37 4.72
N HIS A 53 -0.76 14.37 3.45
CA HIS A 53 -2.10 14.71 3.00
C HIS A 53 -2.73 13.61 2.15
N ALA A 54 -3.85 13.07 2.63
CA ALA A 54 -4.65 12.07 1.92
C ALA A 54 -5.79 12.74 1.14
N GLY A 55 -5.46 13.33 -0.02
CA GLY A 55 -6.46 13.93 -0.90
C GLY A 55 -7.47 12.90 -1.42
N ARG A 56 -8.75 13.30 -1.60
CA ARG A 56 -9.85 12.40 -2.04
C ARG A 56 -9.61 11.67 -3.36
N ARG A 57 -8.79 12.26 -4.25
CA ARG A 57 -8.40 11.68 -5.55
C ARG A 57 -7.09 10.88 -5.48
N GLY A 58 -6.43 10.84 -4.32
CA GLY A 58 -5.15 10.17 -4.16
C GLY A 58 -5.29 8.66 -3.95
N ASN A 59 -4.25 7.92 -4.35
CA ASN A 59 -4.21 6.46 -4.24
C ASN A 59 -4.37 5.99 -2.79
N TYR A 60 -3.84 6.74 -1.81
CA TYR A 60 -4.01 6.42 -0.40
C TYR A 60 -5.48 6.45 0.01
N TRP A 61 -6.24 7.49 -0.39
CA TRP A 61 -7.66 7.60 -0.05
C TRP A 61 -8.47 6.44 -0.63
N GLN A 62 -8.25 6.12 -1.90
CA GLN A 62 -8.95 5.01 -2.56
C GLN A 62 -8.62 3.67 -1.91
N ALA A 63 -7.34 3.38 -1.69
CA ALA A 63 -6.90 2.16 -1.00
C ALA A 63 -7.50 2.07 0.41
N TRP A 64 -7.52 3.19 1.14
CA TRP A 64 -8.07 3.26 2.49
C TRP A 64 -9.56 2.94 2.50
N ILE A 65 -10.37 3.50 1.58
CA ILE A 65 -11.80 3.21 1.47
C ILE A 65 -12.03 1.72 1.21
N THR A 66 -11.28 1.14 0.28
CA THR A 66 -11.38 -0.29 -0.05
C THR A 66 -11.03 -1.15 1.15
N ALA A 67 -9.99 -0.80 1.92
CA ALA A 67 -9.61 -1.52 3.13
C ALA A 67 -10.60 -1.33 4.29
N ASN A 68 -11.18 -0.15 4.40
CA ASN A 68 -12.14 0.20 5.44
C ASN A 68 -13.53 -0.40 5.17
N GLY A 69 -13.85 -0.72 3.90
CA GLY A 69 -15.19 -1.15 3.50
C GLY A 69 -16.16 0.01 3.28
N GLY A 70 -15.67 1.24 3.14
CA GLY A 70 -16.50 2.42 2.95
C GLY A 70 -15.78 3.74 3.23
N PRO A 71 -16.37 4.87 2.81
CA PRO A 71 -15.81 6.20 3.06
C PRO A 71 -15.73 6.50 4.57
N PRO A 72 -14.70 7.24 5.02
CA PRO A 72 -14.63 7.62 6.42
C PRO A 72 -15.76 8.57 6.78
N GLN A 73 -16.36 8.41 7.97
CA GLN A 73 -17.28 9.40 8.52
C GLN A 73 -16.59 10.74 8.82
N ARG A 74 -15.28 10.72 9.13
CA ARG A 74 -14.44 11.90 9.38
C ARG A 74 -13.05 11.74 8.76
N LYS A 75 -12.59 12.74 8.00
CA LYS A 75 -11.34 12.67 7.19
C LYS A 75 -10.06 12.58 8.02
N ASP A 76 -10.11 13.08 9.24
CA ASP A 76 -9.06 13.08 10.27
C ASP A 76 -8.73 11.68 10.80
N ARG A 77 -9.47 10.64 10.39
CA ARG A 77 -9.32 9.25 10.85
C ARG A 77 -8.78 8.28 9.80
N LEU A 78 -8.06 8.76 8.79
CA LEU A 78 -7.45 7.90 7.77
C LEU A 78 -6.17 7.20 8.27
N SER A 79 -6.29 6.40 9.33
CA SER A 79 -5.15 5.69 9.93
C SER A 79 -4.62 4.60 9.00
N PRO A 80 -3.29 4.45 8.84
CA PRO A 80 -2.70 3.36 8.07
C PRO A 80 -2.95 1.98 8.70
N ARG A 81 -3.38 1.93 9.97
CA ARG A 81 -3.72 0.68 10.67
C ARG A 81 -4.78 -0.15 9.97
N VAL A 82 -5.65 0.48 9.16
CA VAL A 82 -6.69 -0.24 8.39
C VAL A 82 -6.11 -1.30 7.45
N PHE A 83 -4.86 -1.13 7.02
CA PHE A 83 -4.18 -2.04 6.12
C PHE A 83 -3.55 -3.23 6.84
N THR A 84 -3.28 -3.12 8.14
CA THR A 84 -2.39 -4.05 8.85
C THR A 84 -3.09 -5.32 9.34
N ARG A 85 -2.32 -6.40 9.50
CA ARG A 85 -2.70 -7.69 10.08
C ARG A 85 -3.88 -8.36 9.37
N ARG A 86 -3.85 -8.35 8.04
CA ARG A 86 -4.95 -8.81 7.19
C ARG A 86 -4.47 -9.55 5.97
N GLN A 87 -5.28 -10.49 5.53
CA GLN A 87 -5.09 -11.19 4.27
C GLN A 87 -5.71 -10.41 3.14
N ALA A 88 -5.01 -10.39 2.01
CA ALA A 88 -5.41 -9.74 0.80
C ALA A 88 -4.98 -10.56 -0.40
N ARG A 89 -5.56 -10.21 -1.54
CA ARG A 89 -5.00 -10.59 -2.83
C ARG A 89 -4.43 -9.34 -3.49
N VAL A 90 -3.19 -9.44 -3.93
CA VAL A 90 -2.41 -8.30 -4.46
C VAL A 90 -2.01 -8.51 -5.90
N SER A 91 -1.92 -7.41 -6.64
CA SER A 91 -1.25 -7.38 -7.94
C SER A 91 0.20 -6.97 -7.73
N ILE A 92 1.12 -7.77 -8.27
CA ILE A 92 2.55 -7.48 -8.31
C ILE A 92 2.88 -6.90 -9.68
N GLY A 93 3.85 -6.00 -9.74
CA GLY A 93 4.43 -5.57 -11.00
C GLY A 93 5.81 -4.99 -10.81
N ASP A 94 6.58 -4.95 -11.88
CA ASP A 94 7.99 -4.56 -11.82
C ASP A 94 8.17 -3.07 -12.07
N THR A 95 9.07 -2.47 -11.29
CA THR A 95 9.54 -1.11 -11.49
C THR A 95 10.85 -1.15 -12.24
N THR A 96 10.80 -0.77 -13.51
CA THR A 96 11.95 -0.78 -14.43
C THR A 96 12.50 0.62 -14.69
N LYS A 97 11.81 1.67 -14.21
CA LYS A 97 12.18 3.07 -14.39
C LYS A 97 12.10 3.83 -13.07
N ASN A 98 12.98 4.81 -12.90
CA ASN A 98 12.91 5.74 -11.78
C ASN A 98 11.95 6.91 -12.05
N PHE A 99 11.88 7.85 -11.11
CA PHE A 99 11.04 9.05 -11.20
C PHE A 99 11.39 9.99 -12.39
N LYS A 100 12.62 9.95 -12.89
CA LYS A 100 13.07 10.67 -14.10
C LYS A 100 12.79 9.87 -15.38
N GLN A 101 12.07 8.76 -15.29
CA GLN A 101 11.81 7.80 -16.37
C GLN A 101 13.07 7.12 -16.93
N ALA A 102 14.21 7.22 -16.25
CA ALA A 102 15.43 6.54 -16.63
C ALA A 102 15.39 5.07 -16.17
N PRO A 103 15.98 4.12 -16.94
CA PRO A 103 16.04 2.72 -16.57
C PRO A 103 16.73 2.50 -15.21
N VAL A 104 16.24 1.51 -14.46
CA VAL A 104 16.86 1.02 -13.22
C VAL A 104 16.85 -0.49 -13.19
N ALA A 105 17.69 -1.10 -12.35
CA ALA A 105 17.58 -2.52 -12.04
C ALA A 105 16.13 -2.84 -11.61
N ALA A 106 15.50 -3.78 -12.31
CA ALA A 106 14.09 -4.08 -12.10
C ALA A 106 13.87 -4.64 -10.70
N TYR A 107 12.86 -4.14 -10.01
CA TYR A 107 12.40 -4.70 -8.74
C TYR A 107 10.88 -4.78 -8.69
N SER A 108 10.36 -5.83 -8.08
CA SER A 108 8.92 -6.03 -7.96
C SER A 108 8.36 -5.22 -6.80
N VAL A 109 7.14 -4.71 -6.98
CA VAL A 109 6.37 -4.03 -5.94
C VAL A 109 4.92 -4.48 -5.99
N VAL A 110 4.20 -4.29 -4.89
CA VAL A 110 2.75 -4.39 -4.93
C VAL A 110 2.22 -3.14 -5.63
N ARG A 111 1.47 -3.34 -6.71
CA ARG A 111 0.86 -2.25 -7.51
C ARG A 111 -0.45 -1.77 -6.90
N HIS A 112 -1.27 -2.70 -6.44
CA HIS A 112 -2.52 -2.43 -5.74
C HIS A 112 -3.00 -3.69 -5.01
N VAL A 113 -3.81 -3.48 -3.98
CA VAL A 113 -4.63 -4.53 -3.37
C VAL A 113 -5.86 -4.72 -4.24
N VAL A 114 -6.06 -5.93 -4.76
CA VAL A 114 -7.21 -6.28 -5.60
C VAL A 114 -8.44 -6.44 -4.71
N ARG A 115 -8.31 -7.15 -3.60
CA ARG A 115 -9.33 -7.27 -2.55
C ARG A 115 -8.72 -7.64 -1.22
N TRP A 116 -9.39 -7.25 -0.13
CA TRP A 116 -9.11 -7.74 1.21
C TRP A 116 -9.96 -8.97 1.47
N GLU A 117 -9.34 -10.05 1.96
CA GLU A 117 -10.03 -11.30 2.30
C GLU A 117 -10.49 -11.28 3.76
N THR A 118 -9.73 -10.60 4.62
CA THR A 118 -10.09 -10.49 6.03
C THR A 118 -10.32 -9.05 6.45
N GLY A 119 -11.53 -8.84 6.98
CA GLY A 119 -11.99 -7.62 7.60
C GLY A 119 -12.43 -6.51 6.63
N GLY A 120 -13.34 -5.69 7.15
CA GLY A 120 -13.72 -4.32 6.80
C GLY A 120 -14.26 -3.72 8.11
N GLY A 121 -14.37 -2.40 8.24
CA GLY A 121 -15.07 -1.82 9.38
C GLY A 121 -16.49 -2.38 9.48
N ARG A 122 -16.84 -2.90 10.66
CA ARG A 122 -18.19 -2.74 11.20
C ARG A 122 -18.38 -1.27 11.58
#